data_AF-A0A520J5F6-F1
#
_entry.id   AF-A0A520J5F6-F1
#
_cell.length_a   1.000
_cell.length_b   1.000
_cell.length_c   1.000
_cell.angle_alpha   90.00
_cell.angle_beta   90.00
_cell.angle_gamma   90.00
#
_symmetry.space_group_name_H-M   'P 1'
#
loop_
_entity.id
_entity.type
_entity.pdbx_description
1 polymer ?
#
loop_
_entity_poly.entity_id
_entity_poly.type
_entity_poly.pdbx_seq_one_letter_code
_entity_poly.pdbx_strand_id
1 'polypeptide(L)'
;GQSMMISGLLSNNNNNSYDKTPGLSNLPIIGALFRSNAFQRNETELVIVITPYLVKPVNNASDIVLPTDGARAPTDIDRVLLGTLSATGGGKRPVPTIARPSYVPPAIGAAAPVMPMPRSDVRRSEDDIAARPANGNGAKTKKGAVPAPGFSN
;
A
#
# COMPACT_ATOMS: atom_id res chain seq x y z
N GLY A 1 -22.06 2.39 4.53
CA GLY A 1 -22.36 1.30 3.59
C GLY A 1 -23.54 0.52 4.13
N GLN A 2 -24.35 -0.07 3.26
CA GLN A 2 -25.35 -1.06 3.64
C GLN A 2 -24.88 -2.44 3.16
N SER A 3 -25.13 -3.47 3.94
CA SER A 3 -24.78 -4.84 3.55
C SER A 3 -25.72 -5.32 2.44
N MET A 4 -25.18 -6.01 1.45
CA MET A 4 -25.93 -6.60 0.34
C MET A 4 -25.54 -8.06 0.19
N MET A 5 -26.55 -8.93 0.05
CA MET A 5 -26.37 -10.35 -0.23
C MET A 5 -26.09 -10.51 -1.73
N ILE A 6 -24.99 -11.17 -2.08
CA ILE A 6 -24.60 -11.38 -3.48
C ILE A 6 -25.11 -12.72 -3.98
N SER A 7 -25.01 -13.73 -3.13
CA SER A 7 -25.26 -15.09 -3.53
C SER A 7 -25.75 -15.92 -2.35
N GLY A 8 -26.60 -16.89 -2.67
CA GLY A 8 -27.00 -17.97 -1.79
C GLY A 8 -26.94 -19.29 -2.54
N LEU A 9 -26.58 -20.36 -1.84
CA LEU A 9 -26.69 -21.74 -2.31
C LEU A 9 -27.59 -22.48 -1.33
N LEU A 10 -28.60 -23.16 -1.86
CA LEU A 10 -29.40 -24.15 -1.14
C LEU A 10 -29.34 -25.45 -1.94
N SER A 11 -28.80 -26.49 -1.33
CA SER A 11 -28.74 -27.83 -1.91
C SER A 11 -29.53 -28.79 -1.03
N ASN A 12 -30.48 -29.52 -1.62
CA ASN A 12 -31.24 -30.55 -0.93
C ASN A 12 -31.18 -31.84 -1.74
N ASN A 13 -30.61 -32.89 -1.17
CA ASN A 13 -30.48 -34.20 -1.81
C ASN A 13 -31.20 -35.26 -0.98
N ASN A 14 -32.25 -35.86 -1.55
CA ASN A 14 -33.05 -36.92 -0.93
C ASN A 14 -32.80 -38.24 -1.66
N ASN A 15 -32.22 -39.21 -0.97
CA ASN A 15 -32.01 -40.57 -1.47
C ASN A 15 -32.88 -41.56 -0.69
N ASN A 16 -33.67 -42.36 -1.41
CA ASN A 16 -34.50 -43.41 -0.83
C ASN A 16 -34.16 -44.73 -1.53
N SER A 17 -33.51 -45.62 -0.81
CA SER A 17 -33.18 -46.98 -1.27
C SER A 17 -34.04 -47.98 -0.52
N TYR A 18 -34.62 -48.95 -1.23
CA TYR A 18 -35.37 -50.03 -0.61
C TYR A 18 -34.89 -51.36 -1.15
N ASP A 19 -34.57 -52.27 -0.23
CA ASP A 19 -34.14 -53.64 -0.52
C ASP A 19 -35.20 -54.59 0.01
N LYS A 20 -35.52 -55.62 -0.78
CA LYS A 20 -36.54 -56.61 -0.40
C LYS A 20 -36.18 -58.01 -0.83
N THR A 21 -36.52 -58.99 0.01
CA THR A 21 -36.44 -60.40 -0.37
C THR A 21 -37.59 -60.76 -1.33
N PRO A 22 -37.32 -61.33 -2.52
CA PRO A 22 -38.36 -61.77 -3.45
C PRO A 22 -39.31 -62.80 -2.80
N GLY A 23 -40.60 -62.73 -3.11
CA GLY A 23 -41.63 -63.62 -2.56
C GLY A 23 -42.07 -63.24 -1.14
N LEU A 24 -41.16 -63.33 -0.16
CA LEU A 24 -41.48 -63.17 1.27
C LEU A 24 -41.92 -61.75 1.65
N SER A 25 -41.42 -60.74 0.93
CA SER A 25 -41.76 -59.34 1.21
C SER A 25 -43.24 -59.00 0.97
N ASN A 26 -43.98 -59.78 0.18
CA ASN A 26 -45.38 -59.47 -0.17
C ASN A 26 -46.41 -60.05 0.80
N LEU A 27 -45.99 -60.78 1.83
CA LEU A 27 -46.91 -61.40 2.77
C LEU A 27 -47.57 -60.37 3.69
N PRO A 28 -48.89 -60.49 3.94
CA PRO A 28 -49.56 -59.66 4.94
C PRO A 28 -48.96 -59.93 6.32
N ILE A 29 -48.90 -58.90 7.16
CA ILE A 29 -48.41 -58.94 8.55
C ILE A 29 -46.88 -59.09 8.67
N ILE A 30 -46.26 -60.07 8.00
CA ILE A 30 -44.82 -60.38 8.16
C ILE A 30 -43.90 -59.79 7.09
N GLY A 31 -44.43 -59.35 5.95
CA GLY A 31 -43.62 -58.86 4.82
C GLY A 31 -42.76 -57.62 5.13
N ALA A 32 -43.10 -56.86 6.16
CA ALA A 32 -42.30 -55.71 6.62
C ALA A 32 -40.94 -56.14 7.22
N LEU A 33 -40.85 -57.33 7.80
CA LEU A 33 -39.59 -57.86 8.38
C LEU A 33 -38.58 -58.26 7.29
N PHE A 34 -39.05 -58.49 6.06
CA PHE A 34 -38.25 -58.91 4.90
C PHE A 34 -37.98 -57.76 3.91
N ARG A 35 -38.18 -56.51 4.36
CA ARG A 35 -37.86 -55.29 3.61
C ARG A 35 -36.98 -54.40 4.47
N SER A 36 -35.97 -53.80 3.85
CA SER A 36 -35.13 -52.77 4.43
C SER A 36 -35.33 -51.49 3.63
N ASN A 37 -35.57 -50.37 4.32
CA ASN A 37 -35.64 -49.05 3.68
C ASN A 37 -34.54 -48.17 4.28
N ALA A 38 -33.69 -47.62 3.42
CA ALA A 38 -32.67 -46.65 3.78
C ALA A 38 -33.05 -45.28 3.23
N PHE A 39 -33.30 -44.34 4.13
CA PHE A 39 -33.60 -42.95 3.79
C PHE A 39 -32.41 -42.08 4.18
N GLN A 40 -31.93 -41.27 3.23
CA GLN A 40 -30.84 -40.33 3.47
C GLN A 40 -31.17 -38.96 2.90
N ARG A 41 -31.08 -37.92 3.73
CA ARG A 41 -31.35 -36.53 3.38
C ARG A 41 -30.11 -35.68 3.68
N ASN A 42 -29.64 -34.92 2.69
CA ASN A 42 -28.50 -34.03 2.82
C ASN A 42 -28.91 -32.61 2.45
N GLU A 43 -28.72 -31.67 3.35
CA GLU A 43 -29.08 -30.25 3.19
C GLU A 43 -27.83 -29.38 3.40
N THR A 44 -27.53 -28.49 2.44
CA THR A 44 -26.39 -27.56 2.50
C THR A 44 -26.84 -26.15 2.17
N GLU A 45 -26.48 -25.18 3.02
CA GLU A 45 -26.80 -23.77 2.88
C GLU A 45 -25.53 -22.91 2.91
N LEU A 46 -25.42 -21.94 2.01
CA LEU A 46 -24.32 -20.96 1.97
C LEU A 46 -24.85 -19.58 1.59
N VAL A 47 -24.30 -18.54 2.22
CA VAL A 47 -24.66 -17.15 1.98
C VAL A 47 -23.39 -16.29 1.88
N ILE A 48 -23.34 -15.42 0.88
CA ILE A 48 -22.24 -14.46 0.67
C ILE A 48 -22.80 -13.04 0.76
N VAL A 49 -22.23 -12.23 1.66
CA VAL A 49 -22.63 -10.84 1.93
C VAL A 49 -21.43 -9.91 1.77
N ILE A 50 -21.63 -8.74 1.15
CA ILE A 50 -20.62 -7.66 1.11
C ILE A 50 -21.16 -6.39 1.76
N THR A 51 -20.25 -5.57 2.31
CA THR A 51 -20.58 -4.24 2.84
C THR A 51 -19.63 -3.19 2.26
N PRO A 52 -19.98 -2.56 1.13
CA PRO A 52 -19.14 -1.53 0.55
C PRO A 52 -19.20 -0.23 1.38
N TYR A 53 -18.10 0.51 1.42
CA TYR A 53 -18.02 1.84 2.04
C TYR A 53 -17.40 2.85 1.07
N LEU A 54 -17.90 4.09 1.11
CA LEU A 54 -17.34 5.21 0.36
C LEU A 54 -16.38 5.97 1.26
N VAL A 55 -15.18 6.23 0.76
CA VAL A 55 -14.17 7.08 1.42
C VAL A 55 -14.11 8.43 0.73
N LYS A 56 -13.80 9.47 1.49
CA LYS A 56 -13.61 10.82 0.93
C LYS A 56 -12.24 10.91 0.27
N PRO A 57 -12.12 11.53 -0.92
CA PRO A 57 -10.82 11.80 -1.53
C PRO A 57 -10.05 12.83 -0.70
N VAL A 58 -8.73 12.70 -0.67
CA VAL A 58 -7.81 13.67 -0.05
C VAL A 58 -7.30 14.65 -1.09
N ASN A 59 -7.13 15.93 -0.71
CA ASN A 59 -6.72 16.98 -1.65
C ASN A 59 -5.21 16.97 -1.90
N ASN A 60 -4.41 16.70 -0.86
CA ASN A 60 -2.95 16.59 -0.96
C ASN A 60 -2.49 15.26 -0.39
N ALA A 61 -1.48 14.66 -1.01
CA ALA A 61 -0.85 13.44 -0.47
C ALA A 61 -0.26 13.65 0.95
N SER A 62 0.06 14.89 1.30
CA SER A 62 0.54 15.28 2.63
C SER A 62 -0.54 15.28 3.73
N ASP A 63 -1.82 15.17 3.35
CA ASP A 63 -2.95 15.12 4.29
C ASP A 63 -3.24 13.69 4.77
N ILE A 64 -2.60 12.69 4.15
CA ILE A 64 -2.65 11.29 4.57
C ILE A 64 -1.72 11.13 5.77
N VAL A 65 -2.23 10.59 6.87
CA VAL A 65 -1.41 10.23 8.03
C VAL A 65 -0.74 8.89 7.76
N LEU A 66 0.59 8.86 7.77
CA LEU A 66 1.37 7.65 7.61
C LEU A 66 1.83 7.13 8.98
N PRO A 67 2.00 5.80 9.15
CA PRO A 67 2.62 5.23 10.34
C PRO A 67 4.05 5.73 10.63
N THR A 68 4.69 6.32 9.61
CA THR A 68 6.04 6.88 9.69
C THR A 68 6.05 8.38 9.98
N ASP A 69 4.89 9.03 10.11
CA ASP A 69 4.84 10.44 10.49
C ASP A 69 5.33 10.59 11.94
N GLY A 70 6.33 11.47 12.12
CA GLY A 70 7.03 11.66 13.38
C GLY A 70 8.22 10.72 13.62
N ALA A 71 8.51 9.80 12.69
CA ALA A 71 9.76 9.05 12.72
C ALA A 71 10.94 9.97 12.39
N ARG A 72 11.92 10.03 13.29
CA ARG A 72 13.12 10.87 13.19
C ARG A 72 14.35 10.02 13.51
N ALA A 73 15.42 10.24 12.76
CA ALA A 73 16.72 9.69 13.12
C ALA A 73 17.19 10.30 14.46
N PRO A 74 17.61 9.49 15.45
CA PRO A 74 18.17 9.99 16.69
C PRO A 74 19.40 10.88 16.43
N THR A 75 19.51 11.97 17.19
CA THR A 75 20.68 12.86 17.11
C THR A 75 21.91 12.18 17.71
N ASP A 76 23.12 12.72 17.44
CA ASP A 76 24.37 12.11 17.89
C ASP A 76 24.43 12.00 19.43
N ILE A 77 23.93 13.01 20.14
CA ILE A 77 23.82 12.98 21.61
C ILE A 77 22.80 11.92 22.05
N ASP A 78 21.64 11.86 21.40
CA ASP A 78 20.60 10.86 21.73
C ASP A 78 21.07 9.42 21.48
N ARG A 79 21.98 9.22 20.53
CA ARG A 79 22.52 7.92 20.14
C ARG A 79 23.69 7.50 21.02
N VAL A 80 24.61 8.43 21.32
CA VAL A 80 25.86 8.16 22.05
C VAL A 80 25.67 8.21 23.56
N LEU A 81 24.89 9.16 24.08
CA LEU A 81 24.69 9.31 25.53
C LEU A 81 23.41 8.61 26.03
N LEU A 82 22.30 8.75 25.30
CA LEU A 82 21.00 8.22 25.73
C LEU A 82 20.70 6.82 25.16
N GLY A 83 21.54 6.30 24.26
CA GLY A 83 21.40 4.95 23.70
C GLY A 83 20.13 4.73 22.88
N THR A 84 19.50 5.79 22.37
CA THR A 84 18.24 5.67 21.62
C THR A 84 18.51 5.32 20.15
N LEU A 85 17.92 4.23 19.66
CA LEU A 85 18.04 3.79 18.26
C LEU A 85 16.85 4.21 17.39
N SER A 86 15.78 4.72 17.97
CA SER A 86 14.61 5.21 17.25
C SER A 86 13.94 6.30 18.07
N ALA A 87 13.62 7.43 17.43
CA ALA A 87 12.97 8.55 18.08
C ALA A 87 11.67 8.90 17.35
N THR A 88 10.56 8.91 18.08
CA THR A 88 9.27 9.38 17.60
C THR A 88 9.01 10.74 18.21
N GLY A 89 9.20 11.80 17.43
CA GLY A 89 8.80 13.16 17.79
C GLY A 89 7.77 13.59 16.78
N GLY A 90 6.53 13.87 17.20
CA GLY A 90 5.36 14.18 16.35
C GLY A 90 5.47 15.44 15.48
N GLY A 91 6.66 15.75 14.96
CA GLY A 91 6.92 16.80 14.00
C GLY A 91 6.47 16.40 12.59
N LYS A 92 6.18 17.43 11.79
CA LYS A 92 5.83 17.28 10.38
C LYS A 92 7.00 16.63 9.63
N ARG A 93 6.70 15.58 8.87
CA ARG A 93 7.68 14.86 8.03
C ARG A 93 8.43 15.85 7.12
N PRO A 94 9.76 15.73 6.97
CA PRO A 94 10.51 16.49 5.98
C PRO A 94 9.98 16.16 4.57
N VAL A 95 9.43 17.14 3.88
CA VAL A 95 9.04 16.99 2.48
C VAL A 95 10.21 17.35 1.58
N PRO A 96 10.53 16.54 0.55
CA PRO A 96 11.53 16.89 -0.44
C PRO A 96 11.23 18.28 -1.01
N THR A 97 12.12 19.23 -0.75
CA THR A 97 12.05 20.58 -1.32
C THR A 97 13.00 20.61 -2.50
N ILE A 98 12.47 20.88 -3.69
CA ILE A 98 13.30 21.08 -4.89
C ILE A 98 14.10 22.37 -4.68
N ALA A 99 15.43 22.28 -4.78
CA ALA A 99 16.31 23.44 -4.79
C ALA A 99 15.92 24.34 -5.97
N ARG A 100 15.68 25.62 -5.70
CA ARG A 100 15.27 26.56 -6.75
C ARG A 100 16.40 26.66 -7.79
N PRO A 101 16.12 26.52 -9.09
CA PRO A 101 17.15 26.66 -10.11
C PRO A 101 17.69 28.09 -10.09
N SER A 102 18.99 28.24 -9.90
CA SER A 102 19.69 29.51 -10.06
C SER A 102 19.84 29.79 -11.56
N TYR A 103 19.16 30.84 -12.05
CA TYR A 103 19.31 31.29 -13.43
C TYR A 103 20.63 32.04 -13.59
N VAL A 104 21.62 31.42 -14.21
CA VAL A 104 22.83 32.11 -14.67
C VAL A 104 22.53 32.64 -16.07
N PRO A 105 22.45 33.98 -16.26
CA PRO A 105 22.20 34.52 -17.60
C PRO A 105 23.36 34.16 -18.54
N PRO A 106 23.09 33.70 -19.76
CA PRO A 106 24.15 33.43 -20.72
C PRO A 106 24.80 34.75 -21.15
N ALA A 107 26.11 34.88 -20.90
CA ALA A 107 26.90 35.98 -21.44
C ALA A 107 27.28 35.68 -22.89
N ILE A 108 26.68 36.39 -23.84
CA ILE A 108 27.07 36.28 -25.26
C ILE A 108 28.44 36.93 -25.43
N GLY A 109 29.43 36.15 -25.87
CA GLY A 109 30.79 36.64 -26.16
C GLY A 109 31.84 36.41 -25.06
N ALA A 110 31.46 35.84 -23.91
CA ALA A 110 32.44 35.39 -22.93
C ALA A 110 32.91 33.97 -23.29
N ALA A 111 34.11 33.85 -23.85
CA ALA A 111 34.82 32.57 -23.89
C ALA A 111 35.20 32.21 -22.44
N ALA A 112 34.31 31.52 -21.73
CA ALA A 112 34.66 30.96 -20.44
C ALA A 112 35.70 29.86 -20.66
N PRO A 113 36.88 29.90 -19.99
CA PRO A 113 37.81 28.79 -20.06
C PRO A 113 37.11 27.56 -19.49
N VAL A 114 36.92 26.53 -20.31
CA VAL A 114 36.50 25.21 -19.84
C VAL A 114 37.69 24.65 -19.06
N MET A 115 37.73 24.90 -17.76
CA MET A 115 38.67 24.19 -16.89
C MET A 115 38.28 22.71 -16.89
N PRO A 116 39.22 21.78 -17.06
CA PRO A 116 38.93 20.36 -16.90
C PRO A 116 38.36 20.14 -15.49
N MET A 117 37.12 19.69 -15.42
CA MET A 117 36.56 19.24 -14.15
C MET A 117 37.30 17.96 -13.76
N PRO A 118 37.95 17.88 -12.59
CA PRO A 118 38.47 16.62 -12.11
C PRO A 118 37.28 15.66 -11.97
N ARG A 119 37.37 14.50 -12.61
CA ARG A 119 36.43 13.41 -12.34
C ARG A 119 36.59 13.08 -10.87
N SER A 120 35.57 13.38 -10.06
CA SER A 120 35.49 12.82 -8.73
C SER A 120 35.15 11.35 -8.90
N ASP A 121 36.18 10.53 -9.07
CA ASP A 121 36.08 9.10 -8.85
C ASP A 121 35.60 8.94 -7.41
N VAL A 122 34.31 8.65 -7.22
CA VAL A 122 33.76 8.33 -5.90
C VAL A 122 34.25 6.93 -5.54
N ARG A 123 35.54 6.81 -5.20
CA ARG A 123 35.95 5.90 -4.15
C ARG A 123 35.65 6.63 -2.86
N ARG A 124 34.54 6.24 -2.22
CA ARG A 124 34.25 6.62 -0.85
C ARG A 124 35.41 6.09 0.00
N SER A 125 36.31 6.97 0.41
CA SER A 125 37.28 6.72 1.48
C SER A 125 36.77 7.44 2.73
N GLU A 126 36.61 6.66 3.79
CA GLU A 126 36.01 6.90 5.10
C GLU A 126 36.31 8.21 5.88
N ASP A 127 37.04 9.21 5.38
CA ASP A 127 37.67 10.21 6.28
C ASP A 127 37.09 11.64 6.31
N ASP A 128 36.12 12.01 5.46
CA ASP A 128 35.65 13.42 5.42
C ASP A 128 34.39 13.68 6.27
N ILE A 129 34.54 13.53 7.59
CA ILE A 129 33.64 14.11 8.60
C ILE A 129 34.25 15.43 9.07
N ALA A 130 33.95 16.56 8.41
CA ALA A 130 34.16 17.88 9.04
C ALA A 130 33.44 19.04 8.32
N ALA A 131 32.38 19.52 8.97
CA ALA A 131 31.98 20.93 9.15
C ALA A 131 31.85 21.91 7.96
N ARG A 132 30.64 22.47 7.79
CA ARG A 132 30.43 23.84 7.29
C ARG A 132 29.37 24.57 8.15
N PRO A 133 29.60 25.82 8.56
CA PRO A 133 28.53 26.75 8.87
C PRO A 133 28.18 27.61 7.64
N ALA A 134 26.94 28.09 7.60
CA ALA A 134 26.35 28.87 6.52
C ALA A 134 26.08 30.32 6.97
N ASN A 135 26.20 31.30 6.06
CA ASN A 135 25.49 32.58 6.16
C ASN A 135 25.40 33.32 4.81
N GLY A 136 24.32 34.07 4.58
CA GLY A 136 24.29 35.22 3.64
C GLY A 136 23.09 35.31 2.67
N ASN A 137 22.22 36.31 2.86
CA ASN A 137 20.91 36.53 2.23
C ASN A 137 20.89 37.43 0.96
N GLY A 138 19.74 37.42 0.23
CA GLY A 138 19.20 38.52 -0.61
C GLY A 138 19.18 38.22 -2.13
N ALA A 139 18.26 38.65 -3.00
CA ALA A 139 17.04 39.49 -2.97
C ALA A 139 16.21 39.24 -4.28
N LYS A 140 15.06 39.93 -4.42
CA LYS A 140 13.95 39.79 -5.41
C LYS A 140 14.35 40.25 -6.86
N THR A 141 13.69 39.97 -8.00
CA THR A 141 12.27 40.24 -8.39
C THR A 141 11.93 39.78 -9.85
N LYS A 142 10.64 39.41 -10.07
CA LYS A 142 9.72 39.59 -11.25
C LYS A 142 9.98 39.04 -12.68
N LYS A 143 9.06 38.11 -13.04
CA LYS A 143 8.05 38.09 -14.14
C LYS A 143 8.50 37.86 -15.60
N GLY A 144 8.04 36.74 -16.18
CA GLY A 144 7.58 36.69 -17.59
C GLY A 144 7.95 35.44 -18.40
N ALA A 145 6.91 34.69 -18.77
CA ALA A 145 6.79 33.78 -19.92
C ALA A 145 7.51 32.41 -19.92
N VAL A 146 6.66 31.39 -20.07
CA VAL A 146 6.92 29.95 -20.23
C VAL A 146 7.00 29.64 -21.74
N PRO A 147 7.79 28.64 -22.15
CA PRO A 147 7.14 27.56 -22.93
C PRO A 147 7.47 26.15 -22.41
N ALA A 148 6.49 25.27 -22.60
CA ALA A 148 6.30 23.95 -21.97
C ALA A 148 7.25 22.84 -22.46
N PRO A 149 7.44 21.76 -21.68
CA PRO A 149 8.20 20.57 -22.10
C PRO A 149 7.33 19.57 -22.86
N GLY A 150 7.88 19.01 -23.95
CA GLY A 150 7.35 17.84 -24.64
C GLY A 150 7.78 16.54 -23.96
N PHE A 151 6.91 15.53 -23.97
CA PHE A 151 7.17 14.18 -23.48
C PHE A 151 7.17 13.21 -24.67
N SER A 152 8.19 12.36 -24.74
CA SER A 152 8.22 11.18 -25.60
C SER A 152 8.13 9.92 -24.74
N ASN A 153 7.18 9.05 -25.14
CA ASN A 153 6.82 7.70 -24.69
C ASN A 153 6.28 7.53 -23.27
#